data_AF-A0A919YXS1-F1
#
_entry.id   AF-A0A919YXS1-F1
#
_cell.length_a   1.000
_cell.length_b   1.000
_cell.length_c   1.000
_cell.angle_alpha   90.00
_cell.angle_beta   90.00
_cell.angle_gamma   90.00
#
_symmetry.space_group_name_H-M   'P 1'
#
loop_
_entity.id
_entity.type
_entity.pdbx_description
1 polymer ?
#
loop_
_entity_poly.entity_id
_entity_poly.type
_entity_poly.pdbx_seq_one_letter_code
_entity_poly.pdbx_strand_id
1 'polypeptide(L)'
;MSKGGKIGWTIAVIILSLIIGSIVWYFNTASGQRAIKSMKSNNSGGLERTVKVYSNNGELIEEYEGKIDIQDTEYGNKILFDLDGKRVVIYNATVITEEK
;
A
#
# COMPACT_ATOMS: atom_id res chain seq x y z
N MET A 1 -33.72 -22.22 22.29
CA MET A 1 -33.49 -22.32 20.83
C MET A 1 -34.02 -23.66 20.33
N SER A 2 -34.99 -23.66 19.41
CA SER A 2 -35.58 -24.91 18.87
C SER A 2 -34.51 -25.74 18.15
N LYS A 3 -34.74 -27.06 17.97
CA LYS A 3 -33.80 -27.92 17.23
C LYS A 3 -33.45 -27.35 15.84
N GLY A 4 -34.44 -26.78 15.14
CA GLY A 4 -34.23 -26.09 13.86
C GLY A 4 -33.40 -24.80 13.98
N GLY A 5 -33.61 -24.01 15.03
CA GLY A 5 -32.80 -22.80 15.30
C GLY A 5 -31.33 -23.12 15.62
N LYS A 6 -31.05 -24.24 16.28
CA LYS A 6 -29.67 -24.68 16.55
C LYS A 6 -28.94 -25.10 15.27
N ILE A 7 -29.61 -25.82 14.38
CA ILE A 7 -29.05 -26.25 13.08
C ILE A 7 -28.75 -25.03 12.19
N GLY A 8 -29.70 -24.08 12.10
CA GLY A 8 -29.49 -22.85 11.32
C GLY A 8 -28.33 -22.01 11.84
N TRP A 9 -28.18 -21.88 13.16
CA TRP A 9 -27.05 -21.17 13.77
C TRP A 9 -25.72 -21.86 13.49
N THR A 10 -25.64 -23.19 13.60
CA THR A 10 -24.42 -23.94 13.28
C THR A 10 -24.00 -23.75 11.82
N ILE A 11 -24.95 -23.79 10.88
CA ILE A 11 -24.66 -23.55 9.46
C ILE A 11 -24.13 -22.13 9.23
N ALA A 12 -24.75 -21.12 9.87
CA ALA A 12 -24.30 -19.75 9.78
C ALA A 12 -22.85 -19.57 10.29
N VAL A 13 -22.50 -20.22 11.39
CA VAL A 13 -21.12 -20.19 11.94
C VAL A 13 -20.11 -20.84 10.99
N ILE A 14 -20.47 -21.96 10.34
CA ILE A 14 -19.61 -22.63 9.36
C ILE A 14 -19.39 -21.75 8.11
N ILE A 15 -20.45 -21.11 7.61
CA ILE A 15 -20.32 -20.21 6.46
C ILE A 15 -19.41 -19.02 6.82
N LEU A 16 -19.60 -18.44 8.00
CA LEU A 16 -18.79 -17.33 8.47
C LEU A 16 -17.32 -17.73 8.62
N SER A 17 -17.02 -18.92 9.15
CA SER A 17 -15.64 -19.39 9.31
C SER A 17 -14.96 -19.63 7.96
N LEU A 18 -15.69 -20.12 6.95
CA LEU A 18 -15.16 -20.27 5.59
C LEU A 18 -14.86 -18.92 4.93
N ILE A 19 -15.72 -17.92 5.14
CA ILE A 19 -15.50 -16.55 4.63
C ILE A 19 -14.29 -15.91 5.30
N ILE A 20 -14.16 -16.03 6.62
CA ILE A 20 -13.00 -15.50 7.35
C ILE A 20 -11.73 -16.22 6.88
N GLY A 21 -11.77 -17.55 6.73
CA GLY A 21 -10.65 -18.34 6.27
C GLY A 21 -10.17 -17.94 4.88
N SER A 22 -11.08 -17.70 3.93
CA SER A 22 -10.73 -17.28 2.57
C SER A 22 -10.15 -15.86 2.52
N ILE A 23 -10.64 -14.94 3.36
CA ILE A 23 -10.08 -13.59 3.50
C ILE A 23 -8.65 -13.65 4.07
N VAL A 24 -8.45 -14.39 5.17
CA VAL A 24 -7.12 -14.56 5.78
C VAL A 24 -6.14 -15.18 4.79
N TRP A 25 -6.58 -16.21 4.06
CA TRP A 25 -5.77 -16.83 3.01
C TRP A 25 -5.38 -15.83 1.91
N TYR A 26 -6.35 -15.06 1.39
CA TYR A 26 -6.08 -14.06 0.35
C TYR A 26 -5.08 -13.00 0.81
N PHE A 27 -5.25 -12.46 2.01
CA PHE A 27 -4.33 -11.44 2.53
C PHE A 27 -2.94 -11.98 2.88
N ASN A 28 -2.77 -13.29 3.01
CA ASN A 28 -1.46 -13.92 3.14
C ASN A 28 -0.73 -14.11 1.79
N THR A 29 -1.40 -13.87 0.66
CA THR A 29 -0.75 -13.87 -0.66
C THR A 29 0.05 -12.58 -0.89
N ALA A 30 1.02 -12.61 -1.81
CA ALA A 30 1.80 -11.43 -2.16
C ALA A 30 0.93 -10.27 -2.71
N SER A 31 -0.12 -10.57 -3.47
CA SER A 31 -1.08 -9.57 -3.95
C SER A 31 -1.93 -8.99 -2.82
N GLY A 32 -2.38 -9.83 -1.88
CA GLY A 32 -3.11 -9.40 -0.70
C GLY A 32 -2.28 -8.48 0.21
N GLN A 33 -1.02 -8.83 0.45
CA GLN A 33 -0.08 -7.97 1.19
C GLN A 33 0.14 -6.62 0.49
N ARG A 34 0.28 -6.61 -0.84
CA ARG A 34 0.32 -5.35 -1.60
C ARG A 34 -0.98 -4.55 -1.45
N ALA A 35 -2.14 -5.19 -1.51
CA ALA A 35 -3.43 -4.53 -1.31
C ALA A 35 -3.52 -3.87 0.08
N ILE A 36 -3.07 -4.56 1.14
CA ILE A 36 -3.00 -3.99 2.50
C ILE A 36 -2.10 -2.76 2.53
N LYS A 37 -0.92 -2.82 1.90
CA LYS A 37 -0.01 -1.67 1.82
C LYS A 37 -0.64 -0.48 1.09
N SER A 38 -1.30 -0.72 -0.04
CA SER A 38 -2.03 0.32 -0.78
C SER A 38 -3.14 0.94 0.07
N MET A 39 -3.93 0.12 0.77
CA MET A 39 -4.96 0.60 1.70
C MET A 39 -4.36 1.43 2.84
N LYS A 40 -3.22 1.00 3.39
CA LYS A 40 -2.52 1.72 4.47
C LYS A 40 -1.95 3.05 3.99
N SER A 41 -1.33 3.09 2.80
CA SER A 41 -0.83 4.33 2.17
C SER A 41 -1.99 5.31 2.03
N ASN A 42 -3.09 4.88 1.41
CA ASN A 42 -4.25 5.75 1.16
C ASN A 42 -4.91 6.25 2.46
N ASN A 43 -5.12 5.40 3.46
CA ASN A 43 -5.79 5.80 4.70
C ASN A 43 -4.91 6.65 5.63
N SER A 44 -3.59 6.48 5.55
CA SER A 44 -2.68 7.18 6.45
C SER A 44 -1.99 8.38 5.79
N GLY A 45 -2.19 8.62 4.49
CA GLY A 45 -1.57 9.72 3.75
C GLY A 45 -0.11 9.45 3.37
N GLY A 46 0.21 8.19 3.06
CA GLY A 46 1.54 7.73 2.66
C GLY A 46 2.08 6.60 3.54
N LEU A 47 3.28 6.12 3.19
CA LEU A 47 4.05 5.16 4.00
C LEU A 47 5.42 5.75 4.34
N GLU A 48 6.05 5.28 5.41
CA GLU A 48 7.44 5.62 5.71
C GLU A 48 8.33 5.12 4.58
N ARG A 49 8.92 6.06 3.85
CA ARG A 49 9.73 5.80 2.67
C ARG A 49 10.98 6.66 2.65
N THR A 50 12.01 6.12 2.02
CA THR A 50 13.18 6.88 1.57
C THR A 50 13.10 7.01 0.05
N VAL A 51 13.14 8.25 -0.45
CA VAL A 51 13.09 8.57 -1.89
C VAL A 51 14.45 9.14 -2.28
N LYS A 52 15.16 8.44 -3.15
CA LYS A 52 16.47 8.84 -3.67
C LYS A 52 16.35 9.25 -5.12
N VAL A 53 16.82 10.45 -5.44
CA VAL A 53 16.79 11.03 -6.78
C VAL A 53 18.19 11.00 -7.35
N TYR A 54 18.34 10.43 -8.53
CA TYR A 54 19.63 10.27 -9.20
C TYR A 54 19.70 11.08 -10.49
N SER A 55 20.91 11.55 -10.79
CA SER A 55 21.25 12.14 -12.07
C SER A 55 21.26 11.07 -13.17
N ASN A 56 21.26 11.51 -14.42
CA ASN A 56 21.39 10.60 -15.56
C ASN A 56 22.73 9.84 -15.57
N ASN A 57 23.73 10.33 -14.82
CA ASN A 57 25.02 9.68 -14.65
C ASN A 57 25.03 8.69 -13.46
N GLY A 58 23.91 8.54 -12.75
CA GLY A 58 23.79 7.66 -11.58
C GLY A 58 24.26 8.28 -10.26
N GLU A 59 24.55 9.58 -10.23
CA GLU A 59 24.94 10.28 -9.01
C GLU A 59 23.71 10.65 -8.17
N LEU A 60 23.76 10.44 -6.86
CA LEU A 60 22.69 10.86 -5.96
C LEU A 60 22.63 12.39 -5.93
N ILE A 61 21.47 12.95 -6.28
CA ILE A 61 21.20 14.39 -6.26
C ILE A 61 20.57 14.77 -4.92
N GLU A 62 19.53 14.04 -4.52
CA GLU A 62 18.72 14.38 -3.35
C GLU A 62 18.16 13.11 -2.70
N GLU A 63 17.94 13.18 -1.38
CA GLU A 63 17.31 12.13 -0.59
C GLU A 63 16.22 12.73 0.29
N TYR A 64 15.04 12.13 0.26
CA TYR A 64 13.91 12.49 1.10
C TYR A 64 13.55 11.31 1.99
N GLU A 65 13.21 11.60 3.25
CA GLU A 65 12.77 10.60 4.20
C GLU A 65 11.49 11.07 4.91
N GLY A 66 10.54 10.15 5.05
CA GLY A 66 9.38 10.34 5.90
C GLY A 66 8.16 9.64 5.35
N LYS A 67 7.00 10.08 5.81
CA LYS A 67 5.71 9.55 5.36
C LYS A 67 5.30 10.16 4.03
N ILE A 68 5.49 9.40 2.96
CA ILE A 68 5.37 9.86 1.59
C ILE A 68 4.33 9.03 0.87
N ASP A 69 3.34 9.69 0.26
CA ASP A 69 2.42 9.09 -0.72
C ASP A 69 2.90 9.47 -2.13
N ILE A 70 3.39 8.48 -2.87
CA ILE A 70 4.02 8.71 -4.17
C ILE A 70 2.97 8.61 -5.24
N GLN A 71 2.86 9.66 -6.05
CA GLN A 71 2.08 9.64 -7.28
C GLN A 71 3.03 9.75 -8.47
N ASP A 72 3.06 8.70 -9.27
CA ASP A 72 3.69 8.67 -10.58
C ASP A 72 2.66 9.02 -11.67
N THR A 73 3.17 9.33 -12.85
CA THR A 73 2.36 9.53 -14.05
C THR A 73 2.43 8.31 -14.93
N GLU A 74 1.40 8.11 -15.75
CA GLU A 74 1.31 7.01 -16.72
C GLU A 74 2.55 6.90 -17.62
N TYR A 75 3.23 8.02 -17.89
CA TYR A 75 4.43 8.07 -18.72
C TYR A 75 5.75 7.95 -17.94
N GLY A 76 5.70 7.79 -16.61
CA GLY A 76 6.87 7.61 -15.75
C GLY A 76 7.85 8.79 -15.68
N ASN A 77 7.54 9.90 -16.35
CA ASN A 77 8.45 11.04 -16.50
C ASN A 77 8.25 12.12 -15.43
N LYS A 78 7.24 11.96 -14.58
CA LYS A 78 6.93 12.86 -13.46
C LYS A 78 6.53 12.05 -12.24
N ILE A 79 7.16 12.38 -11.12
CA ILE A 79 6.80 11.91 -9.78
C ILE A 79 6.49 13.14 -8.92
N LEU A 80 5.45 13.04 -8.11
CA LEU A 80 5.11 14.06 -7.11
C LEU A 80 4.72 13.42 -5.78
N PHE A 81 5.05 14.11 -4.71
CA PHE A 81 4.64 13.75 -3.35
C PHE A 81 4.66 14.98 -2.47
N ASP A 82 3.92 14.92 -1.36
CA ASP A 82 3.91 15.94 -0.33
C ASP A 82 4.73 15.47 0.88
N LEU A 83 5.58 16.33 1.41
CA LEU A 83 6.40 16.09 2.59
C LEU A 83 6.46 17.38 3.42
N ASP A 84 6.13 17.30 4.72
CA ASP A 84 6.14 18.44 5.65
C ASP A 84 5.41 19.70 5.15
N GLY A 85 4.27 19.50 4.49
CA GLY A 85 3.44 20.57 3.93
C GLY A 85 4.00 21.21 2.65
N LYS A 86 5.09 20.68 2.09
CA LYS A 86 5.66 21.09 0.82
C LYS A 86 5.42 20.03 -0.24
N ARG A 87 5.10 20.46 -1.45
CA ARG A 87 5.00 19.58 -2.62
C ARG A 87 6.34 19.49 -3.34
N VAL A 88 6.84 18.28 -3.48
CA VAL A 88 8.00 17.96 -4.31
C VAL A 88 7.50 17.44 -5.67
N VAL A 89 8.06 17.97 -6.75
CA VAL A 89 7.77 17.52 -8.12
C VAL A 89 9.07 17.30 -8.85
N ILE A 90 9.29 16.07 -9.32
CA ILE A 90 10.51 15.65 -10.01
C ILE A 90 10.15 15.30 -11.44
N TYR A 91 10.89 15.86 -12.39
CA TYR A 91 10.73 15.61 -13.82
C TYR A 91 11.96 14.92 -14.39
N ASN A 92 11.76 13.88 -15.20
CA ASN A 92 12.78 13.23 -16.03
C ASN A 92 14.04 12.83 -15.24
N ALA A 93 13.88 12.32 -14.01
CA ALA A 93 14.99 11.82 -13.19
C ALA A 93 14.73 10.38 -12.76
N THR A 94 15.81 9.63 -12.52
CA THR A 94 15.71 8.29 -11.94
C THR A 94 15.40 8.43 -10.45
N VAL A 95 14.33 7.79 -10.00
CA VAL A 95 13.89 7.83 -8.60
C VAL A 95 13.76 6.41 -8.07
N ILE A 96 14.41 6.14 -6.94
CA ILE A 96 14.28 4.88 -6.20
C ILE A 96 13.52 5.17 -4.91
N THR A 97 12.47 4.39 -4.66
CA THR A 97 11.57 4.57 -3.52
C THR A 97 11.56 3.30 -2.69
N GLU A 98 12.04 3.37 -1.46
CA GLU A 98 12.17 2.22 -0.56
C GLU A 98 11.25 2.42 0.64
N GLU A 99 10.38 1.43 0.92
CA GLU A 99 9.56 1.42 2.15
C GLU A 99 10.41 0.94 3.34
N LYS A 100 10.25 1.57 4.51
CA LYS A 100 10.88 1.13 5.77
C LYS A 100 10.05 0.07 6.51
#